data_AF-A0AA44WC76-F1
#
_entry.id   AF-A0AA44WC76-F1
#
_cell.length_a   1.000
_cell.length_b   1.000
_cell.length_c   1.000
_cell.angle_alpha   90.00
_cell.angle_beta   90.00
_cell.angle_gamma   90.00
#
_symmetry.space_group_name_H-M   'P 1'
#
loop_
_entity.id
_entity.type
_entity.pdbx_description
1 polymer ?
#
loop_
_entity_poly.entity_id
_entity_poly.type
_entity_poly.pdbx_seq_one_letter_code
_entity_poly.pdbx_strand_id
1 'polypeptide(L)'
;MPFAQLVLGSPGAGKSTYCDGMHQFLSAIGRACSVVNLDPANENANYPKAIDIRSIAKLEDIMARDRLGPNGGIFLVIGLSSSTSPTPSA
;
A
#
# COMPACT_ATOMS: atom_id res chain seq x y z
N MET A 1 13.36 -1.84 13.43
CA MET A 1 13.86 -1.59 12.06
C MET A 1 12.81 -2.09 11.07
N PRO A 2 12.43 -1.32 10.04
CA PRO A 2 11.52 -1.79 9.01
C PRO A 2 12.23 -2.80 8.10
N PHE A 3 11.52 -3.84 7.70
CA PHE A 3 11.97 -4.84 6.73
C PHE A 3 11.05 -4.79 5.51
N ALA A 4 11.60 -4.97 4.33
CA ALA A 4 10.85 -5.01 3.08
C ALA A 4 11.31 -6.20 2.25
N GLN A 5 10.37 -6.78 1.49
CA GLN A 5 10.62 -7.86 0.56
C GLN A 5 10.19 -7.43 -0.84
N LEU A 6 11.10 -7.54 -1.80
CA LEU A 6 10.80 -7.34 -3.21
C LEU A 6 10.54 -8.69 -3.86
N VAL A 7 9.32 -8.89 -4.38
CA VAL A 7 8.89 -10.14 -5.01
C VAL A 7 8.95 -9.97 -6.52
N LEU A 8 9.84 -10.71 -7.18
CA LEU A 8 10.09 -10.67 -8.62
C LEU A 8 9.93 -12.06 -9.25
N GLY A 9 9.59 -12.12 -10.54
CA GLY A 9 9.38 -13.38 -11.26
C GLY A 9 8.60 -13.19 -12.56
N SER A 10 8.64 -14.19 -13.44
CA SER A 10 7.91 -14.20 -14.71
C SER A 10 6.37 -14.14 -14.52
N PRO A 11 5.59 -13.75 -15.55
CA PRO A 11 4.14 -13.89 -15.52
C PRO A 11 3.74 -15.34 -15.18
N GLY A 12 2.73 -15.51 -14.33
CA GLY A 12 2.29 -16.85 -13.89
C GLY A 12 3.15 -17.52 -12.79
N ALA A 13 4.29 -16.96 -12.39
CA ALA A 13 5.13 -17.51 -11.32
C ALA A 13 4.50 -17.48 -9.90
N GLY A 14 3.27 -17.00 -9.75
CA GLY A 14 2.56 -16.97 -8.47
C GLY A 14 2.89 -15.80 -7.54
N LYS A 15 3.50 -14.72 -8.05
CA LYS A 15 3.87 -13.52 -7.24
C LYS A 15 2.69 -12.96 -6.43
N SER A 16 1.53 -12.77 -7.06
CA SER A 16 0.34 -12.27 -6.37
C SER A 16 -0.15 -13.23 -5.29
N THR A 17 -0.13 -14.54 -5.56
CA THR A 17 -0.48 -15.60 -4.59
C THR A 17 0.47 -15.59 -3.40
N TYR A 18 1.77 -15.40 -3.64
CA TYR A 18 2.76 -15.28 -2.59
C TYR A 18 2.49 -14.06 -1.69
N CYS A 19 2.22 -12.90 -2.27
CA CYS A 19 1.91 -11.68 -1.51
C CYS A 19 0.65 -11.86 -0.64
N ASP A 20 -0.37 -12.53 -1.15
CA ASP A 20 -1.60 -12.86 -0.39
C ASP A 20 -1.30 -13.77 0.81
N GLY A 21 -0.63 -14.90 0.55
CA GLY A 21 -0.27 -15.86 1.62
C GLY A 21 0.65 -15.25 2.67
N MET A 22 1.60 -14.40 2.26
CA MET A 22 2.48 -13.69 3.19
C MET A 22 1.70 -12.66 4.02
N HIS A 23 0.77 -11.93 3.40
CA HIS A 23 -0.10 -11.01 4.12
C HIS A 23 -0.95 -11.72 5.18
N GLN A 24 -1.56 -12.86 4.83
CA GLN A 24 -2.34 -13.69 5.76
C GLN A 24 -1.46 -14.24 6.89
N PHE A 25 -0.26 -14.74 6.58
CA PHE A 25 0.67 -15.27 7.56
C PHE A 25 1.13 -14.19 8.55
N LEU A 26 1.58 -13.04 8.06
CA LEU A 26 2.02 -11.92 8.90
C LEU A 26 0.89 -11.40 9.78
N SER A 27 -0.33 -11.29 9.23
CA SER A 27 -1.52 -10.93 9.99
C SER A 27 -1.82 -11.94 11.10
N ALA A 28 -1.74 -13.25 10.81
CA ALA A 28 -1.99 -14.31 11.79
C ALA A 28 -1.01 -14.31 12.96
N ILE A 29 0.25 -13.91 12.73
CA ILE A 29 1.26 -13.76 13.80
C ILE A 29 1.25 -12.38 14.47
N GLY A 30 0.23 -11.54 14.19
CA GLY A 30 0.08 -10.22 14.79
C GLY A 30 1.07 -9.16 14.28
N ARG A 31 1.67 -9.37 13.11
CA ARG A 31 2.58 -8.40 12.49
C ARG A 31 1.87 -7.61 11.41
N ALA A 32 1.79 -6.29 11.60
CA ALA A 32 1.31 -5.39 10.56
C ALA A 32 2.25 -5.47 9.34
N CYS A 33 1.67 -5.71 8.16
CA CYS A 33 2.37 -5.67 6.90
C CYS A 33 1.59 -4.83 5.88
N SER A 34 2.32 -4.08 5.06
CA SER A 34 1.73 -3.28 3.98
C SER A 34 2.19 -3.88 2.65
N VAL A 35 1.23 -4.25 1.81
CA VAL A 35 1.54 -4.78 0.47
C VAL A 35 1.49 -3.63 -0.54
N VAL A 36 2.58 -3.45 -1.29
CA VAL A 36 2.68 -2.48 -2.37
C VAL A 36 2.65 -3.22 -3.69
N ASN A 37 1.59 -3.02 -4.48
CA ASN A 37 1.47 -3.60 -5.81
C ASN A 37 2.11 -2.67 -6.84
N LEU A 38 3.23 -3.10 -7.40
CA LEU A 38 3.94 -2.37 -8.47
C LEU A 38 3.53 -2.84 -9.88
N ASP A 39 2.69 -3.86 -9.99
CA ASP A 39 2.24 -4.41 -11.28
C ASP A 39 0.92 -3.73 -11.73
N PRO A 40 0.94 -2.92 -12.81
CA PRO A 40 -0.25 -2.23 -13.31
C PRO A 40 -1.28 -3.20 -13.91
N ALA A 41 -0.87 -4.40 -14.33
CA ALA A 41 -1.76 -5.41 -14.93
C ALA A 41 -2.45 -6.32 -13.90
N ASN A 42 -2.13 -6.15 -12.61
CA ASN A 42 -2.65 -7.00 -11.54
C ASN A 42 -4.00 -6.45 -11.01
N GLU A 43 -5.08 -6.79 -11.72
CA GLU A 43 -6.44 -6.29 -11.43
C GLU A 43 -7.09 -6.94 -10.20
N ASN A 44 -6.89 -8.25 -10.01
CA ASN A 44 -7.60 -9.07 -9.01
C ASN A 44 -6.67 -9.54 -7.89
N ALA A 45 -6.29 -8.64 -6.99
CA ALA A 45 -5.64 -9.09 -5.75
C ALA A 45 -6.67 -9.22 -4.63
N ASN A 46 -6.71 -10.38 -3.99
CA ASN A 46 -7.62 -10.68 -2.88
C ASN A 46 -7.10 -10.23 -1.51
N TYR A 47 -6.06 -9.40 -1.46
CA TYR A 47 -5.47 -8.86 -0.23
C TYR A 47 -5.54 -7.33 -0.21
N PRO A 48 -5.62 -6.71 0.98
CA PRO A 48 -5.61 -5.27 1.11
C PRO A 48 -4.24 -4.72 0.65
N LYS A 49 -4.25 -3.98 -0.45
CA LYS A 49 -3.08 -3.26 -0.98
C LYS A 49 -2.97 -1.92 -0.27
N ALA A 50 -1.82 -1.62 0.30
CA ALA A 50 -1.54 -0.30 0.89
C ALA A 50 -1.25 0.75 -0.20
N ILE A 51 -0.62 0.33 -1.30
CA ILE A 51 -0.35 1.18 -2.47
C ILE A 51 -0.52 0.32 -3.72
N ASP A 52 -1.15 0.87 -4.75
CA ASP A 52 -1.20 0.28 -6.08
C ASP A 52 -0.55 1.27 -7.05
N ILE A 53 0.30 0.83 -7.97
CA ILE A 53 0.90 1.72 -8.99
C ILE A 53 -0.17 2.46 -9.80
N ARG A 54 -1.37 1.88 -9.94
CA ARG A 54 -2.53 2.54 -10.56
C ARG A 54 -3.05 3.73 -9.76
N SER A 55 -2.79 3.79 -8.46
CA SER A 55 -3.09 4.95 -7.62
C SER A 55 -1.97 5.99 -7.62
N ILE A 56 -0.81 5.72 -8.24
CA ILE A 56 0.30 6.69 -8.30
C ILE A 56 -0.04 7.91 -9.16
N ALA A 57 -0.84 7.74 -10.22
CA ALA A 57 -1.39 8.89 -10.97
C ALA A 57 -2.22 9.82 -10.06
N LYS A 58 -2.95 9.28 -9.08
CA LYS A 58 -3.69 10.08 -8.09
C LYS A 58 -2.78 10.61 -6.97
N LEU A 59 -1.73 9.88 -6.63
CA LEU A 59 -0.72 10.27 -5.65
C LEU A 59 0.05 11.51 -6.11
N GLU A 60 0.41 11.58 -7.40
CA GLU A 60 1.04 12.76 -8.01
C GLU A 60 0.13 14.00 -7.88
N ASP A 61 -1.17 13.84 -8.13
CA ASP A 61 -2.16 14.92 -7.94
C ASP A 61 -2.26 15.36 -6.48
N ILE A 62 -2.27 14.41 -5.53
CA ILE A 62 -2.34 14.70 -4.09
C ILE A 62 -1.05 15.37 -3.61
N MET A 63 0.11 14.89 -4.05
CA MET A 63 1.41 15.50 -3.76
C MET A 63 1.50 16.92 -4.29
N ALA A 64 0.96 17.20 -5.47
CA ALA A 64 0.89 18.54 -6.05
C ALA A 64 -0.08 19.46 -5.29
N ARG A 65 -1.27 18.95 -4.91
CA ARG A 65 -2.29 19.71 -4.17
C ARG A 65 -1.87 20.04 -2.74
N ASP A 66 -1.34 19.05 -2.02
CA ASP A 66 -1.00 19.16 -0.59
C ASP A 66 0.48 19.51 -0.36
N ARG A 67 1.24 19.77 -1.44
CA ARG A 67 2.69 20.05 -1.42
C ARG A 67 3.50 19.01 -0.67
N LEU A 68 3.08 17.75 -0.76
CA LEU A 68 3.75 16.64 -0.08
C LEU A 68 4.90 16.12 -0.94
N GLY A 69 6.04 15.85 -0.31
CA GLY A 69 7.11 15.07 -0.96
C GLY A 69 6.66 13.62 -1.20
N PRO A 70 7.41 12.83 -2.00
CA PRO A 70 7.07 11.45 -2.35
C PRO A 70 6.75 10.59 -1.12
N ASN A 71 7.52 10.76 -0.05
CA ASN A 71 7.31 10.05 1.21
C ASN A 71 6.05 10.50 1.95
N GLY A 72 5.70 11.78 1.88
CA GLY A 72 4.50 12.34 2.52
C GLY A 72 3.21 11.92 1.82
N GLY A 73 3.21 11.92 0.48
CA GLY A 73 2.09 11.40 -0.29
C GLY A 73 1.90 9.89 -0.07
N ILE A 74 3.00 9.13 -0.05
CA ILE A 74 2.98 7.69 0.27
C ILE A 74 2.39 7.46 1.67
N PHE A 75 2.79 8.23 2.69
CA PHE A 75 2.29 8.10 4.05
C PHE A 75 0.78 8.40 4.17
N LEU A 76 0.31 9.43 3.45
CA LEU A 76 -1.10 9.81 3.40
C LEU A 76 -1.96 8.72 2.73
N VAL A 77 -1.48 8.15 1.61
CA VAL A 77 -2.18 7.05 0.91
C VAL A 77 -2.19 5.76 1.73
N ILE A 78 -1.10 5.44 2.43
CA ILE A 78 -1.05 4.26 3.33
C ILE A 78 -1.98 4.44 4.54
N GLY A 79 -2.47 5.65 4.85
CA GLY A 79 -3.38 5.88 5.97
C GLY A 79 -2.71 5.78 7.34
N LEU A 80 -1.38 5.94 7.41
CA LEU A 80 -0.64 5.99 8.67
C LEU A 80 -0.79 7.33 9.42
N SER A 81 -1.63 8.23 8.92
CA SER A 81 -2.10 9.39 9.67
C SER A 81 -3.00 8.93 10.83
N SER A 82 -2.42 8.79 12.02
CA SER A 82 -3.15 8.70 13.27
C SER A 82 -4.26 9.76 13.33
N SER A 83 -5.52 9.32 13.41
CA SER A 83 -6.73 10.07 13.80
C SER A 83 -6.61 11.61 13.78
N THR A 84 -7.06 12.25 12.71
CA THR A 84 -7.77 13.52 12.85
C THR A 84 -9.25 13.23 12.71
N SER A 85 -9.88 12.94 13.86
CA SER A 85 -11.33 13.04 13.99
C SER A 85 -11.78 14.43 13.53
N PRO A 86 -12.87 14.57 12.75
CA PRO A 86 -13.51 15.85 12.60
C PRO A 86 -14.06 16.24 13.98
N THR A 87 -13.49 17.27 14.61
CA THR A 87 -14.15 17.92 15.74
C THR A 87 -15.47 18.49 15.22
N PRO A 88 -16.63 18.14 15.82
CA PRO A 88 -17.87 18.80 15.49
C PRO A 88 -17.79 20.23 16.02
N SER A 89 -18.07 21.19 15.13
CA SER A 89 -18.22 22.61 15.47
C SER A 89 -19.25 22.75 16.59
N ALA A 90 -18.83 23.36 17.70
CA ALA A 90 -19.72 24.14 18.55
C ALA A 90 -20.04 25.47 17.87
#